data_AF-A0A7C9RHU3-F1
#
_entry.id   AF-A0A7C9RHU3-F1
#
_cell.length_a   1.000
_cell.length_b   1.000
_cell.length_c   1.000
_cell.angle_alpha   90.00
_cell.angle_beta   90.00
_cell.angle_gamma   90.00
#
_symmetry.space_group_name_H-M   'P 1'
#
loop_
_entity.id
_entity.type
_entity.pdbx_description
1 polymer ?
#
loop_
_entity_poly.entity_id
_entity_poly.type
_entity_poly.pdbx_seq_one_letter_code
_entity_poly.pdbx_strand_id
1 'polypeptide(L)'
;AIMVLPFITAISVDVFKTVPPVLKEAAYGVGCTTWEVVRNVVIPYTKVGVIGGIMLALGRALGETMAVTFIIGNSFRISSSVFAPGTTISAAIASEFAESDGLHQSGLILLGLLLFVLTFFVLAAARLMLMRLEKKAGN
;
A
#
# COMPACT_ATOMS: atom_id res chain seq x y z
N ALA A 1 -9.84 -3.04 -7.27
CA ALA A 1 -9.56 -1.58 -7.17
C ALA A 1 -10.34 -0.89 -6.05
N ILE A 2 -11.65 -1.15 -5.88
CA ILE A 2 -12.49 -0.49 -4.85
C ILE A 2 -12.08 -0.87 -3.41
N MET A 3 -11.48 -2.04 -3.20
CA MET A 3 -11.14 -2.59 -1.88
C MET A 3 -10.09 -1.77 -1.10
N VAL A 4 -9.20 -1.08 -1.83
CA VAL A 4 -8.08 -0.32 -1.25
C VAL A 4 -8.45 1.15 -0.99
N LEU A 5 -9.52 1.65 -1.62
CA LEU A 5 -10.04 3.00 -1.41
C LEU A 5 -10.34 3.32 0.05
N PRO A 6 -11.10 2.51 0.83
CA PRO A 6 -11.38 2.84 2.23
C PRO A 6 -10.12 2.90 3.09
N PHE A 7 -9.06 2.16 2.73
CA PHE A 7 -7.77 2.26 3.40
C PHE A 7 -7.05 3.58 3.09
N ILE A 8 -6.98 3.95 1.81
CA ILE A 8 -6.33 5.19 1.39
C ILE A 8 -7.07 6.40 1.97
N THR A 9 -8.40 6.40 1.95
CA THR A 9 -9.20 7.51 2.47
C THR A 9 -9.07 7.65 3.98
N ALA A 10 -9.10 6.55 4.74
CA ALA A 10 -8.90 6.58 6.18
C ALA A 10 -7.53 7.17 6.55
N ILE A 11 -6.45 6.67 5.93
CA ILE A 11 -5.10 7.18 6.20
C ILE A 11 -4.98 8.66 5.79
N SER A 12 -5.55 9.05 4.65
CA SER A 12 -5.49 10.44 4.19
C SER A 12 -6.19 11.39 5.16
N VAL A 13 -7.36 11.01 5.71
CA VAL A 13 -8.08 11.80 6.71
C VAL A 13 -7.27 11.95 7.99
N ASP A 14 -6.62 10.89 8.46
CA ASP A 14 -5.80 10.95 9.67
C ASP A 14 -4.58 11.86 9.49
N VAL A 15 -3.90 11.79 8.33
CA VAL A 15 -2.79 12.69 8.01
C VAL A 15 -3.27 14.14 7.85
N PHE A 16 -4.45 14.40 7.30
CA PHE A 16 -4.98 15.76 7.22
C PHE A 16 -5.36 16.34 8.60
N LYS A 17 -5.73 15.49 9.56
CA LYS A 17 -5.98 15.91 10.95
C LYS A 17 -4.70 16.30 11.70
N THR A 18 -3.52 15.82 11.29
CA THR A 18 -2.26 16.21 11.94
C THR A 18 -1.82 17.64 11.58
N VAL A 19 -2.48 18.32 10.64
CA VAL A 19 -2.18 19.73 10.32
C VAL A 19 -2.69 20.63 11.46
N PRO A 20 -1.81 21.41 12.11
CA PRO A 20 -2.19 22.34 13.17
C PRO A 20 -3.33 23.29 12.74
N PRO A 21 -4.34 23.53 13.59
CA PRO A 21 -5.45 24.43 13.27
C PRO A 21 -4.98 25.87 13.04
N VAL A 22 -3.95 26.32 13.76
CA VAL A 22 -3.36 27.66 13.63
C VAL A 22 -2.92 27.98 12.19
N LEU A 23 -2.35 27.00 11.47
CA LEU A 23 -1.95 27.18 10.06
C LEU A 23 -3.17 27.38 9.14
N LYS A 24 -4.29 26.71 9.44
CA LYS A 24 -5.53 26.83 8.66
C LYS A 24 -6.21 28.17 8.95
N GLU A 25 -6.33 28.53 10.22
CA GLU A 25 -6.94 29.78 10.68
C GLU A 25 -6.16 31.01 10.18
N ALA A 26 -4.82 30.98 10.20
CA ALA A 26 -4.00 32.04 9.63
C ALA A 26 -4.23 32.20 8.12
N ALA A 27 -4.35 31.09 7.38
CA ALA A 27 -4.63 31.14 5.95
C ALA A 27 -6.05 31.70 5.66
N TYR A 28 -7.06 31.31 6.45
CA TYR A 28 -8.39 31.93 6.36
C TYR A 28 -8.37 33.42 6.74
N GLY A 29 -7.55 33.83 7.72
CA GLY A 29 -7.38 35.23 8.14
C GLY A 29 -6.75 36.14 7.08
N VAL A 30 -5.98 35.57 6.14
CA VAL A 30 -5.44 36.28 4.97
C VAL A 30 -6.45 36.34 3.81
N GLY A 31 -7.64 35.75 3.97
CA GLY A 31 -8.70 35.73 2.97
C GLY A 31 -8.63 34.55 2.00
N CYS A 32 -7.85 33.50 2.31
CA CYS A 32 -7.83 32.30 1.48
C CYS A 32 -9.16 31.54 1.53
N THR A 33 -9.59 31.04 0.37
CA THR A 33 -10.72 30.11 0.25
C THR A 33 -10.38 28.72 0.77
N THR A 34 -11.40 27.91 1.06
CA THR A 34 -11.22 26.52 1.50
C THR A 34 -10.36 25.69 0.54
N TRP A 35 -10.49 25.94 -0.77
CA TRP A 35 -9.70 25.27 -1.80
C TRP A 35 -8.21 25.68 -1.76
N GLU A 36 -7.93 26.97 -1.57
CA GLU A 36 -6.56 27.48 -1.45
C GLU A 36 -5.88 26.99 -0.19
N VAL A 37 -6.60 26.92 0.94
CA VAL A 37 -6.06 26.35 2.19
C VAL A 37 -5.69 24.88 2.00
N VAL A 38 -6.56 24.08 1.36
CA VAL A 38 -6.25 22.67 1.10
C VAL A 38 -5.03 22.54 0.19
N ARG A 39 -5.01 23.26 -0.93
CA ARG A 39 -3.95 23.13 -1.95
C ARG A 39 -2.61 23.68 -1.50
N ASN A 40 -2.58 24.82 -0.82
CA ASN A 40 -1.35 25.56 -0.51
C ASN A 40 -0.84 25.32 0.91
N VAL A 41 -1.67 24.82 1.83
CA VAL A 41 -1.27 24.58 3.24
C VAL A 41 -1.35 23.10 3.58
N VAL A 42 -2.53 22.48 3.43
CA VAL A 42 -2.76 21.10 3.88
C VAL A 42 -1.96 20.09 3.06
N ILE A 43 -2.10 20.08 1.74
CA ILE A 43 -1.40 19.14 0.86
C ILE A 43 0.14 19.20 1.02
N PRO A 44 0.81 20.36 0.95
CA PRO A 44 2.27 20.40 1.07
C PRO A 44 2.76 20.02 2.47
N TYR A 45 2.01 20.35 3.53
CA TYR A 45 2.34 19.96 4.91
C TYR A 45 2.26 18.44 5.10
N THR A 46 1.25 17.81 4.48
CA THR A 46 0.93 16.39 4.63
C THR A 46 1.53 15.49 3.56
N LYS A 47 2.23 16.05 2.56
CA LYS A 47 2.70 15.32 1.37
C LYS A 47 3.42 14.02 1.69
N VAL A 48 4.28 14.02 2.72
CA VAL A 48 5.07 12.85 3.09
C VAL A 48 4.20 11.77 3.76
N GLY A 49 3.21 12.18 4.55
CA GLY A 49 2.25 11.26 5.18
C GLY A 49 1.28 10.65 4.17
N VAL A 50 0.81 11.44 3.20
CA VAL A 50 -0.04 10.94 2.10
C VAL A 50 0.72 9.94 1.23
N ILE A 51 1.98 10.24 0.87
CA ILE A 51 2.82 9.30 0.11
C ILE A 51 3.04 8.00 0.89
N GLY A 52 3.34 8.08 2.19
CA GLY A 52 3.48 6.90 3.06
C GLY A 52 2.19 6.09 3.16
N GLY A 53 1.03 6.74 3.24
CA GLY A 53 -0.28 6.09 3.26
C GLY A 53 -0.60 5.37 1.94
N ILE A 54 -0.29 5.99 0.80
CA ILE A 54 -0.45 5.38 -0.51
C ILE A 54 0.47 4.16 -0.64
N MET A 55 1.72 4.23 -0.18
CA MET A 55 2.64 3.09 -0.19
C MET A 55 2.12 1.92 0.65
N LEU A 56 1.59 2.18 1.85
CA LEU A 56 0.97 1.15 2.68
C LEU A 56 -0.24 0.50 2.01
N ALA A 57 -1.11 1.32 1.43
CA ALA A 57 -2.30 0.85 0.77
C ALA A 57 -1.99 0.01 -0.49
N LEU A 58 -0.97 0.40 -1.26
CA LEU A 58 -0.47 -0.38 -2.39
C LEU A 58 0.13 -1.72 -1.93
N GLY A 59 0.92 -1.73 -0.85
CA GLY A 59 1.43 -2.99 -0.28
C GLY A 59 0.31 -3.94 0.13
N ARG A 60 -0.79 -3.40 0.67
CA ARG A 60 -1.99 -4.18 1.01
C ARG A 60 -2.74 -4.67 -0.23
N ALA A 61 -2.83 -3.84 -1.27
CA ALA A 61 -3.44 -4.20 -2.56
C ALA A 61 -2.70 -5.35 -3.23
N LEU A 62 -1.37 -5.31 -3.20
CA LEU A 62 -0.51 -6.38 -3.71
C LEU A 62 -0.65 -7.68 -2.91
N GLY A 63 -0.89 -7.57 -1.60
CA GLY A 63 -1.21 -8.69 -0.72
C GLY A 63 -2.63 -9.26 -0.92
N GLU A 64 -3.50 -8.58 -1.68
CA GLU A 64 -4.82 -9.08 -2.06
C GLU A 64 -4.73 -10.03 -3.27
N THR A 65 -3.85 -11.02 -3.13
CA THR A 65 -3.32 -11.86 -4.20
C THR A 65 -4.39 -12.73 -4.86
N MET A 66 -5.47 -13.05 -4.13
CA MET A 66 -6.61 -13.77 -4.70
C MET A 66 -7.35 -12.92 -5.73
N ALA A 67 -7.60 -11.64 -5.45
CA ALA A 67 -8.26 -10.75 -6.40
C ALA A 67 -7.42 -10.56 -7.67
N VAL A 68 -6.10 -10.43 -7.52
CA VAL A 68 -5.17 -10.30 -8.66
C VAL A 68 -5.11 -11.58 -9.50
N THR A 69 -5.14 -12.75 -8.86
CA THR A 69 -5.13 -14.06 -9.55
C THR A 69 -6.38 -14.26 -10.41
N PHE A 70 -7.55 -13.89 -9.91
CA PHE A 70 -8.80 -13.95 -10.67
C PHE A 70 -8.80 -13.01 -11.89
N ILE A 71 -8.01 -11.93 -11.87
CA ILE A 71 -7.89 -10.99 -13.00
C ILE A 71 -6.87 -11.46 -14.04
N ILE A 72 -5.73 -12.02 -13.63
CA ILE A 72 -4.65 -12.44 -14.54
C ILE A 72 -4.97 -13.80 -15.20
N GLY A 73 -5.80 -14.64 -14.58
CA GLY A 73 -6.33 -15.86 -15.21
C GLY A 73 -5.52 -17.13 -14.99
N ASN A 74 -4.62 -17.15 -14.00
CA ASN A 74 -3.90 -18.35 -13.50
C ASN A 74 -3.42 -19.33 -14.59
N SER A 75 -2.66 -18.85 -15.58
CA SER A 75 -2.12 -19.70 -16.65
C SER A 75 -0.62 -19.97 -16.43
N PHE A 76 -0.27 -21.23 -16.22
CA PHE A 76 1.11 -21.69 -16.01
C PHE A 76 1.85 -21.86 -17.36
N ARG A 77 1.98 -20.78 -18.13
CA ARG A 77 2.81 -20.77 -19.35
C ARG A 77 3.82 -19.64 -19.26
N ILE A 78 5.10 -20.01 -19.18
CA ILE A 78 6.21 -19.05 -19.31
C ILE A 78 6.24 -18.61 -20.77
N SER A 79 5.63 -17.47 -21.05
CA SER A 79 5.63 -16.84 -22.36
C SER A 79 6.42 -15.52 -22.25
N SER A 80 7.30 -15.24 -23.20
CA SER A 80 8.20 -14.07 -23.19
C SER A 80 7.50 -12.73 -23.50
N SER A 81 6.17 -12.69 -23.44
CA SER A 81 5.35 -11.54 -23.81
C SER A 81 4.71 -10.91 -22.57
N VAL A 82 4.84 -9.59 -22.43
CA VAL A 82 4.28 -8.79 -21.33
C VAL A 82 2.73 -8.86 -21.27
N PHE A 83 2.09 -9.31 -22.36
CA PHE A 83 0.63 -9.48 -22.46
C PHE A 83 0.15 -10.92 -22.24
N ALA A 84 1.04 -11.87 -21.97
CA ALA A 84 0.64 -13.24 -21.71
C ALA A 84 0.09 -13.39 -20.28
N PRO A 85 -0.95 -14.22 -20.08
CA PRO A 85 -1.45 -14.53 -18.74
C PRO A 85 -0.36 -15.26 -17.96
N GLY A 86 -0.07 -14.77 -16.76
CA GLY A 86 0.96 -15.31 -15.86
C GLY A 86 0.37 -15.77 -14.52
N THR A 87 1.20 -16.36 -13.68
CA THR A 87 0.84 -16.72 -12.30
C THR A 87 1.57 -15.81 -11.33
N THR A 88 0.88 -15.36 -10.27
CA THR A 88 1.56 -14.65 -9.17
C THR A 88 2.14 -15.67 -8.19
N ILE A 89 3.20 -15.31 -7.45
CA ILE A 89 3.82 -16.19 -6.44
C ILE A 89 2.76 -16.72 -5.45
N SER A 90 1.83 -15.88 -5.04
CA SER A 90 0.74 -16.25 -4.15
C SER A 90 -0.34 -17.11 -4.81
N ALA A 91 -0.60 -16.94 -6.11
CA ALA A 91 -1.47 -17.82 -6.89
C ALA A 91 -0.89 -19.24 -6.98
N ALA A 92 0.42 -19.32 -7.25
CA ALA A 92 1.14 -20.59 -7.34
C ALA A 92 1.12 -21.33 -6.01
N ILE A 93 1.33 -20.63 -4.88
CA ILE A 93 1.17 -21.22 -3.54
C ILE A 93 -0.28 -21.69 -3.34
N ALA A 94 -1.29 -20.87 -3.62
CA ALA A 94 -2.69 -21.26 -3.38
C ALA A 94 -3.16 -22.45 -4.25
N SER A 95 -2.66 -22.55 -5.48
CA SER A 95 -3.08 -23.58 -6.44
C SER A 95 -2.26 -24.87 -6.31
N GLU A 96 -0.95 -24.79 -6.09
CA GLU A 96 -0.07 -25.97 -6.09
C GLU A 96 0.20 -26.53 -4.70
N PHE A 97 -0.03 -25.77 -3.63
CA PHE A 97 0.12 -26.31 -2.27
C PHE A 97 -0.93 -27.40 -1.95
N ALA A 98 -2.05 -27.40 -2.65
CA ALA A 98 -3.08 -28.44 -2.52
C ALA A 98 -2.76 -29.74 -3.29
N GLU A 99 -1.91 -29.66 -4.33
CA GLU A 99 -1.67 -30.75 -5.30
C GLU A 99 -0.24 -31.33 -5.22
N SER A 100 0.65 -30.76 -4.40
CA SER A 100 2.08 -31.10 -4.38
C SER A 100 2.48 -32.05 -3.24
N ASP A 101 3.36 -33.01 -3.54
CA ASP A 101 3.92 -33.98 -2.58
C ASP A 101 5.46 -33.90 -2.54
N GLY A 102 6.06 -34.10 -1.37
CA GLY A 102 7.52 -34.18 -1.16
C GLY A 102 8.33 -32.89 -1.42
N LEU A 103 9.29 -32.96 -2.35
CA LEU A 103 10.29 -31.89 -2.60
C LEU A 103 9.68 -30.58 -3.11
N HIS A 104 8.56 -30.65 -3.85
CA HIS A 104 7.90 -29.47 -4.43
C HIS A 104 7.19 -28.63 -3.35
N GLN A 105 6.62 -29.29 -2.35
CA GLN A 105 6.00 -28.64 -1.18
C GLN A 105 7.04 -27.82 -0.39
N SER A 106 8.27 -28.34 -0.24
CA SER A 106 9.36 -27.62 0.43
C SER A 106 9.76 -26.35 -0.33
N GLY A 107 9.74 -26.38 -1.67
CA GLY A 107 9.97 -25.20 -2.51
C GLY A 107 8.87 -24.14 -2.39
N LEU A 108 7.60 -24.56 -2.33
CA LEU A 108 6.46 -23.66 -2.12
C LEU A 108 6.49 -22.99 -0.74
N ILE A 109 6.89 -23.72 0.31
CA ILE A 109 7.07 -23.16 1.66
C ILE A 109 8.19 -22.10 1.67
N LEU A 110 9.30 -22.33 0.96
CA LEU A 110 10.37 -21.35 0.83
C LEU A 110 9.92 -20.08 0.08
N LEU A 111 9.15 -20.23 -1.00
CA LEU A 111 8.53 -19.11 -1.72
C LEU A 111 7.56 -18.32 -0.82
N GLY A 112 6.76 -19.01 -0.01
CA GLY A 112 5.88 -18.40 0.99
C GLY A 112 6.66 -17.63 2.06
N LEU A 113 7.76 -18.19 2.57
CA LEU A 113 8.65 -17.53 3.51
C LEU A 113 9.27 -16.27 2.91
N LEU A 114 9.75 -16.34 1.66
CA LEU A 114 10.34 -15.20 0.96
C LEU A 114 9.31 -14.07 0.78
N LEU A 115 8.08 -14.42 0.38
CA LEU A 115 6.99 -13.46 0.24
C LEU A 115 6.60 -12.85 1.60
N PHE A 116 6.58 -13.64 2.66
CA PHE A 116 6.37 -13.15 4.03
C PHE A 116 7.45 -12.15 4.44
N VAL A 117 8.73 -12.48 4.23
CA VAL A 117 9.86 -11.61 4.55
C VAL A 117 9.78 -10.30 3.76
N LEU A 118 9.49 -10.35 2.46
CA LEU A 118 9.38 -9.16 1.62
C LEU A 118 8.22 -8.25 2.08
N THR A 119 7.04 -8.81 2.31
CA THR A 119 5.88 -8.05 2.78
C THR A 119 6.10 -7.48 4.18
N PHE A 120 6.73 -8.24 5.08
CA PHE A 120 7.10 -7.78 6.41
C PHE A 120 8.03 -6.56 6.35
N PHE A 121 9.11 -6.61 5.56
CA PHE A 121 10.04 -5.49 5.46
C PHE A 121 9.41 -4.24 4.83
N VAL A 122 8.61 -4.41 3.77
CA VAL A 122 7.90 -3.29 3.13
C VAL A 122 6.92 -2.64 4.11
N LEU A 123 6.13 -3.45 4.82
CA LEU A 123 5.14 -2.94 5.77
C LEU A 123 5.82 -2.30 6.99
N ALA A 124 6.90 -2.90 7.50
CA ALA A 124 7.68 -2.36 8.60
C ALA A 124 8.34 -1.02 8.23
N ALA A 125 8.96 -0.92 7.06
CA ALA A 125 9.59 0.31 6.58
C ALA A 125 8.55 1.43 6.41
N ALA A 126 7.41 1.14 5.79
CA ALA A 126 6.35 2.11 5.60
C ALA A 126 5.73 2.57 6.94
N ARG A 127 5.53 1.65 7.90
CA ARG A 127 5.04 1.99 9.24
C ARG A 127 6.04 2.84 10.03
N LEU A 128 7.33 2.51 9.96
CA LEU A 128 8.40 3.29 10.60
C LEU A 128 8.50 4.70 10.01
N MET A 129 8.35 4.85 8.70
CA MET A 129 8.34 6.15 8.03
C MET A 129 7.19 7.03 8.53
N LEU A 130 5.98 6.48 8.68
CA LEU A 130 4.85 7.23 9.23
C LEU A 130 5.06 7.64 10.69
N MET A 131 5.54 6.71 11.54
CA MET A 131 5.81 7.02 12.95
C MET A 131 6.86 8.14 13.13
N ARG A 132 7.83 8.23 12.21
CA ARG A 132 8.82 9.32 12.20
C ARG A 132 8.21 10.68 11.82
N LEU A 133 7.13 10.70 11.04
CA LEU A 133 6.43 11.93 10.64
C LEU A 133 5.53 12.46 11.74
N GLU A 134 4.78 11.58 12.43
CA GLU A 134 3.98 11.97 13.59
C GLU A 134 4.86 12.61 14.68
N LYS A 135 6.05 12.05 14.92
CA LYS A 135 7.00 12.60 15.89
C LYS A 135 7.61 13.94 15.47
N LYS A 136 7.66 14.26 14.17
CA LYS A 136 8.10 15.57 13.65
C LYS A 136 6.99 16.62 13.64
N ALA A 137 5.72 16.20 13.60
CA ALA A 137 4.57 17.11 13.63
C ALA A 137 4.17 17.53 15.06
N GLY A 138 4.59 16.78 16.08
CA GLY A 138 4.34 17.06 17.50
C GLY A 138 5.42 17.87 18.23
N ASN A 139 6.41 18.42 17.50
CA ASN A 139 7.42 19.35 18.03
C ASN A 139 7.33 20.70 17.31
#